data_AF-A0A6N7PQQ3-F1
#
_entry.id   AF-A0A6N7PQQ3-F1
#
_cell.length_a   1.000
_cell.length_b   1.000
_cell.length_c   1.000
_cell.angle_alpha   90.00
_cell.angle_beta   90.00
_cell.angle_gamma   90.00
#
_symmetry.space_group_name_H-M   'P 1'
#
loop_
_entity.id
_entity.type
_entity.pdbx_description
1 polymer ?
#
loop_
_entity_poly.entity_id
_entity_poly.type
_entity_poly.pdbx_seq_one_letter_code
_entity_poly.pdbx_strand_id
1 'polypeptide(L)'
;MMAAPLYPGGLVEIQRSNLRALLRHLHREHGTWTKVAHLVSFRRAVVLAFCDGTNPGNMALARSIARAVGLSLDDALAGKAPPRKAPALVLVSSPRRKGGAS
;
A
#
# COMPACT_ATOMS: atom_id res chain seq x y z
N MET A 1 -19.60 8.87 -25.60
CA MET A 1 -18.93 8.85 -24.28
C MET A 1 -19.81 8.01 -23.36
N MET A 2 -19.44 6.76 -23.07
CA MET A 2 -20.27 5.86 -22.27
C MET A 2 -20.01 6.10 -20.77
N ALA A 3 -21.07 6.48 -20.06
CA ALA A 3 -21.08 6.58 -18.60
C ALA A 3 -20.92 5.19 -17.99
N ALA A 4 -19.89 5.03 -17.15
CA ALA A 4 -19.73 3.82 -16.36
C ALA A 4 -20.93 3.66 -15.41
N PRO A 5 -21.51 2.46 -15.28
CA PRO A 5 -22.60 2.23 -14.34
C PRO A 5 -22.08 2.50 -12.92
N LEU A 6 -22.67 3.52 -12.29
CA LEU A 6 -22.50 3.80 -10.87
C LEU A 6 -23.14 2.65 -10.09
N TYR A 7 -22.39 1.58 -9.88
CA TYR A 7 -22.77 0.53 -8.93
C TYR A 7 -22.90 1.18 -7.55
N PRO A 8 -24.10 1.19 -6.93
CA PRO A 8 -24.27 1.69 -5.58
C PRO A 8 -23.53 0.74 -4.62
N GLY A 9 -22.29 1.10 -4.26
CA GLY A 9 -21.46 0.36 -3.30
C GLY A 9 -20.16 -0.24 -3.85
N GLY A 10 -19.87 -0.11 -5.16
CA GLY A 10 -18.64 -0.61 -5.78
C GLY A 10 -17.55 0.46 -5.92
N LEU A 11 -16.28 0.04 -5.93
CA LEU A 11 -15.16 0.91 -6.30
C LEU A 11 -15.30 1.32 -7.77
N VAL A 12 -15.13 2.60 -8.09
CA VAL A 12 -15.06 3.06 -9.48
C VAL A 12 -13.70 2.74 -10.10
N GLU A 13 -13.60 2.69 -11.44
CA GLU A 13 -12.37 2.29 -12.15
C GLU A 13 -11.14 3.11 -11.76
N ILE A 14 -11.29 4.42 -11.50
CA ILE A 14 -10.19 5.29 -11.05
C ILE A 14 -9.70 4.85 -9.66
N GLN A 15 -10.62 4.61 -8.72
CA GLN A 15 -10.28 4.13 -7.38
C GLN A 15 -9.61 2.75 -7.43
N ARG A 16 -10.09 1.84 -8.27
CA ARG A 16 -9.45 0.53 -8.48
C ARG A 16 -8.03 0.70 -8.99
N SER A 17 -7.83 1.58 -9.97
CA SER A 17 -6.50 1.85 -10.53
C SER A 17 -5.53 2.40 -9.48
N ASN A 18 -5.99 3.33 -8.64
CA ASN A 18 -5.23 3.87 -7.53
C ASN A 18 -4.84 2.77 -6.52
N LEU A 19 -5.79 1.93 -6.12
CA LEU A 19 -5.54 0.81 -5.21
C LEU A 19 -4.58 -0.24 -5.82
N ARG A 20 -4.66 -0.51 -7.12
CA ARG A 20 -3.70 -1.39 -7.82
C ARG A 20 -2.28 -0.80 -7.81
N ALA A 21 -2.15 0.52 -7.98
CA ALA A 21 -0.86 1.18 -7.88
C ALA A 21 -0.25 1.04 -6.47
N LEU A 22 -1.06 1.19 -5.42
CA LEU A 22 -0.65 0.98 -4.03
C LEU A 22 -0.21 -0.47 -3.76
N LEU A 23 -0.93 -1.47 -4.29
CA LEU A 23 -0.51 -2.87 -4.19
C LEU A 23 0.83 -3.15 -4.90
N ARG A 24 1.04 -2.55 -6.08
CA ARG A 24 2.33 -2.65 -6.78
C ARG A 24 3.46 -1.99 -5.98
N HIS A 25 3.17 -0.89 -5.29
CA HIS A 25 4.13 -0.27 -4.37
C HIS A 25 4.48 -1.21 -3.20
N LEU A 26 3.49 -1.79 -2.53
CA LEU A 26 3.72 -2.78 -1.47
C LEU A 26 4.52 -4.00 -1.98
N HIS A 27 4.26 -4.43 -3.21
CA HIS A 27 5.02 -5.51 -3.83
C HIS A 27 6.50 -5.14 -4.06
N ARG A 28 6.78 -3.89 -4.46
CA ARG A 28 8.15 -3.39 -4.59
C ARG A 28 8.87 -3.32 -3.24
N GLU A 29 8.18 -2.87 -2.19
CA GLU A 29 8.74 -2.76 -0.83
C GLU A 29 9.02 -4.13 -0.18
N HIS A 30 8.10 -5.09 -0.32
CA HIS A 30 8.18 -6.38 0.38
C HIS A 30 8.69 -7.55 -0.49
N GLY A 31 8.78 -7.35 -1.81
CA GLY A 31 9.36 -8.27 -2.79
C GLY A 31 8.51 -9.47 -3.20
N THR A 32 7.44 -9.81 -2.47
CA THR A 32 6.61 -10.98 -2.80
C THR A 32 5.12 -10.73 -2.58
N TRP A 33 4.29 -11.25 -3.49
CA TRP A 33 2.82 -11.18 -3.37
C TRP A 33 2.26 -11.91 -2.15
N THR A 34 2.96 -12.94 -1.66
CA THR A 34 2.57 -13.64 -0.42
C THR A 34 2.63 -12.69 0.78
N LYS A 35 3.73 -11.93 0.95
CA LYS A 35 3.84 -10.94 2.02
C LYS A 35 2.79 -9.83 1.90
N VAL A 36 2.55 -9.34 0.68
CA VAL A 36 1.51 -8.34 0.42
C VAL A 36 0.13 -8.87 0.84
N ALA A 37 -0.20 -10.12 0.47
CA ALA A 37 -1.45 -10.76 0.84
C ALA A 37 -1.64 -10.89 2.36
N HIS A 38 -0.57 -11.23 3.10
CA HIS A 38 -0.57 -11.23 4.56
C HIS A 38 -0.80 -9.82 5.13
N LEU A 39 -0.13 -8.79 4.60
CA LEU A 39 -0.27 -7.41 5.06
C LEU A 39 -1.70 -6.87 4.90
N VAL A 40 -2.36 -7.18 3.78
CA VAL A 40 -3.76 -6.78 3.56
C VAL A 40 -4.76 -7.76 4.19
N SER A 41 -4.31 -8.87 4.79
CA SER A 41 -5.16 -9.93 5.36
C SER A 41 -6.17 -10.52 4.36
N PHE A 42 -5.74 -10.70 3.11
CA PHE A 42 -6.53 -11.36 2.06
C PHE A 42 -5.79 -12.56 1.49
N ARG A 43 -6.54 -13.49 0.88
CA ARG A 43 -5.93 -14.60 0.11
C ARG A 43 -5.14 -14.04 -1.07
N ARG A 44 -3.94 -14.60 -1.31
CA ARG A 44 -3.07 -14.23 -2.44
C ARG A 44 -3.82 -14.22 -3.77
N ALA A 45 -4.67 -15.22 -4.02
CA ALA A 45 -5.44 -15.31 -5.26
C ALA A 45 -6.37 -14.11 -5.47
N VAL A 46 -6.98 -13.59 -4.40
CA VAL A 46 -7.85 -12.41 -4.45
C VAL A 46 -7.05 -11.15 -4.75
N VAL A 47 -5.88 -11.00 -4.12
CA VAL A 47 -4.99 -9.85 -4.35
C VAL A 47 -4.48 -9.84 -5.79
N LEU A 48 -4.07 -10.99 -6.33
CA LEU A 48 -3.64 -11.12 -7.73
C LEU A 48 -4.79 -10.84 -8.69
N ALA A 49 -5.95 -11.46 -8.49
CA ALA A 49 -7.14 -11.23 -9.34
C ALA A 49 -7.56 -9.75 -9.34
N PHE A 50 -7.46 -9.06 -8.21
CA PHE A 50 -7.71 -7.62 -8.14
C PHE A 50 -6.65 -6.81 -8.90
N CYS A 51 -5.38 -7.21 -8.81
CA CYS A 51 -4.26 -6.57 -9.51
C CYS A 51 -4.33 -6.74 -11.03
N ASP A 52 -4.72 -7.92 -11.49
CA ASP A 52 -4.93 -8.26 -12.91
C ASP A 52 -6.25 -7.70 -13.46
N GLY A 53 -7.14 -7.23 -12.58
CA GLY A 53 -8.42 -6.62 -12.93
C GLY A 53 -9.54 -7.61 -13.26
N THR A 54 -9.31 -8.90 -13.07
CA THR A 54 -10.34 -9.95 -13.16
C THR A 54 -11.32 -9.89 -11.99
N ASN A 55 -10.92 -9.29 -10.87
CA ASN A 55 -11.79 -9.02 -9.73
C ASN A 55 -11.92 -7.49 -9.50
N PRO A 56 -13.14 -6.93 -9.45
CA PRO A 56 -13.35 -5.49 -9.20
C PRO A 56 -12.99 -5.06 -7.76
N GLY A 57 -12.81 -6.00 -6.84
CA GLY A 57 -12.52 -5.75 -5.43
C GLY A 57 -13.74 -5.29 -4.64
N ASN A 58 -13.54 -4.99 -3.36
CA ASN A 58 -14.58 -4.49 -2.47
C ASN A 58 -14.02 -3.44 -1.50
N MET A 59 -14.91 -2.75 -0.77
CA MET A 59 -14.51 -1.72 0.19
C MET A 59 -13.71 -2.26 1.38
N ALA A 60 -13.81 -3.55 1.71
CA ALA A 60 -12.99 -4.17 2.75
C ALA A 60 -11.52 -4.30 2.29
N LEU A 61 -11.31 -4.73 1.05
CA LEU A 61 -10.00 -4.79 0.41
C LEU A 61 -9.38 -3.39 0.31
N ALA A 62 -10.16 -2.39 -0.10
CA ALA A 62 -9.69 -1.00 -0.16
C ALA A 62 -9.22 -0.50 1.22
N ARG A 63 -10.00 -0.76 2.28
CA ARG A 63 -9.62 -0.43 3.67
C ARG A 63 -8.36 -1.15 4.12
N SER A 64 -8.22 -2.45 3.80
CA SER A 64 -7.02 -3.20 4.12
C SER A 64 -5.79 -2.67 3.40
N ILE A 65 -5.91 -2.33 2.11
CA ILE A 65 -4.81 -1.73 1.33
C ILE A 65 -4.40 -0.40 1.94
N ALA A 66 -5.36 0.48 2.24
CA ALA A 66 -5.11 1.78 2.86
C ALA A 66 -4.35 1.63 4.19
N ARG A 67 -4.79 0.72 5.06
CA ARG A 67 -4.10 0.40 6.31
C ARG A 67 -2.68 -0.13 6.09
N ALA A 68 -2.48 -1.02 5.13
CA ALA A 68 -1.17 -1.60 4.84
C ALA A 68 -0.15 -0.55 4.35
N VAL A 69 -0.60 0.50 3.66
CA VAL A 69 0.26 1.62 3.23
C VAL A 69 0.30 2.79 4.21
N GLY A 70 -0.43 2.73 5.33
CA GLY A 70 -0.49 3.81 6.32
C GLY A 70 -1.26 5.05 5.87
N LEU A 71 -2.25 4.89 4.97
CA LEU A 71 -3.13 5.96 4.50
C LEU A 71 -4.55 5.83 5.06
N SER A 72 -5.27 6.95 5.07
CA SER A 72 -6.72 6.91 5.23
C SER A 72 -7.38 6.30 3.99
N LEU A 73 -8.61 5.78 4.12
CA LEU A 73 -9.33 5.19 2.98
C LEU A 73 -9.52 6.23 1.87
N ASP A 74 -9.91 7.46 2.22
CA ASP A 74 -10.14 8.54 1.26
C ASP A 74 -8.85 8.88 0.48
N ASP A 75 -7.72 9.01 1.18
CA ASP A 75 -6.42 9.27 0.55
C ASP A 75 -5.99 8.14 -0.39
N ALA A 76 -6.23 6.88 0.01
CA ALA A 76 -5.92 5.73 -0.82
C ALA A 76 -6.79 5.66 -2.09
N LEU A 77 -8.08 5.98 -1.96
CA LEU A 77 -9.02 6.06 -3.09
C LEU A 77 -8.70 7.23 -4.02
N ALA A 78 -8.22 8.35 -3.48
CA ALA A 78 -7.74 9.50 -4.23
C ALA A 78 -6.38 9.25 -4.91
N GLY A 79 -5.70 8.14 -4.60
CA GLY A 79 -4.40 7.81 -5.19
C GLY A 79 -3.25 8.64 -4.63
N LYS A 80 -3.38 9.16 -3.40
CA LYS A 80 -2.26 9.84 -2.74
C LYS A 80 -1.11 8.87 -2.52
N ALA A 81 0.10 9.41 -2.61
CA ALA A 81 1.30 8.63 -2.36
C ALA A 81 1.31 8.15 -0.90
N PRO A 82 1.74 6.89 -0.65
CA PRO A 82 2.04 6.43 0.70
C PRO A 82 2.99 7.43 1.37
N PRO A 83 2.86 7.69 2.68
CA PRO A 83 3.87 8.44 3.40
C PRO A 83 5.20 7.70 3.17
N ARG A 84 6.14 8.34 2.46
CA ARG A 84 7.49 7.81 2.35
C ARG A 84 7.93 7.57 3.78
N LYS A 85 8.28 6.32 4.14
CA LYS A 85 9.11 6.11 5.33
C LYS A 85 10.30 7.01 5.10
N ALA A 86 10.37 8.11 5.84
CA ALA A 86 11.60 8.88 5.90
C ALA A 86 12.68 7.84 6.21
N PRO A 87 13.78 7.77 5.45
CA PRO A 87 14.89 6.94 5.87
C PRO A 87 15.16 7.37 7.30
N ALA A 88 15.02 6.44 8.25
CA ALA A 88 15.45 6.71 9.59
C ALA A 88 16.90 7.15 9.42
N LEU A 89 17.16 8.45 9.59
CA LEU A 89 18.50 8.95 9.79
C LEU A 89 18.98 8.13 10.95
N VAL A 90 19.77 7.11 10.63
CA VAL A 90 20.51 6.34 11.60
C VAL A 90 21.34 7.44 12.26
N LEU A 91 20.92 7.88 13.44
CA LEU A 91 21.78 8.60 14.35
C LEU A 91 22.92 7.64 14.61
N VAL A 92 23.92 7.67 13.72
CA VAL A 92 25.23 7.14 13.97
C VAL A 92 25.77 8.05 15.06
N SER A 93 25.44 7.72 16.29
CA SER A 93 26.21 8.18 17.44
C SER A 93 27.60 7.63 17.21
N SER A 94 28.47 8.49 16.68
CA SER A 94 29.86 8.19 16.36
C SER A 94 30.50 7.40 17.50
N PRO A 95 31.05 6.21 17.27
CA PRO A 95 31.80 5.54 18.30
C PRO A 95 33.18 6.21 18.38
N ARG A 96 33.53 6.63 19.61
CA ARG A 96 34.85 6.47 20.23
C ARG A 96 35.92 7.54 19.94
N ARG A 97 36.39 8.21 21.01
CA ARG A 97 37.80 8.05 21.44
C ARG A 97 37.99 8.26 22.95
N LYS A 98 38.95 7.51 23.46
CA LYS A 98 39.35 7.21 24.84
C LYS A 98 40.62 7.99 25.20
N GLY A 99 40.76 8.41 26.46
CA GLY A 99 42.03 8.78 27.11
C GLY A 99 42.37 10.27 27.08
N GLY A 100 42.89 10.90 28.13
CA GLY A 100 43.41 10.36 29.39
C GLY A 100 43.69 11.48 30.39
N ALA A 101 43.83 11.09 31.64
CA ALA A 101 44.34 11.90 32.72
C ALA A 101 45.83 12.22 32.51
N SER A 102 46.22 13.46 32.80
CA SER A 102 47.37 13.87 33.62
C SER A 102 47.52 15.38 33.58
#